data_AF-A0A9E3VTA2-F1
#
_entry.id   AF-A0A9E3VTA2-F1
#
_cell.length_a   1.000
_cell.length_b   1.000
_cell.length_c   1.000
_cell.angle_alpha   90.00
_cell.angle_beta   90.00
_cell.angle_gamma   90.00
#
_symmetry.space_group_name_H-M   'P 1'
#
loop_
_entity.id
_entity.type
_entity.pdbx_description
1 polymer ?
#
loop_
_entity_poly.entity_id
_entity_poly.type
_entity_poly.pdbx_seq_one_letter_code
_entity_poly.pdbx_strand_id
1 'polypeptide(L)'
;MAESSSRSAVILTADYPPIEGGISTVALNVTRELAAAGWKVTVVAPHFPGMEEFDRAEPAQVVRFRGYGLGPLRVVPMAIRS
;
A
#
# COMPACT_ATOMS: atom_id res chain seq x y z
N MET A 1 -7.93 -9.60 34.02
CA MET A 1 -7.00 -9.64 32.87
C MET A 1 -7.77 -9.06 31.70
N ALA A 2 -7.49 -7.83 31.30
CA ALA A 2 -8.24 -7.17 30.22
C ALA A 2 -7.88 -7.82 28.89
N GLU A 3 -8.89 -8.23 28.14
CA GLU A 3 -8.76 -8.68 26.76
C GLU A 3 -8.19 -7.52 25.93
N SER A 4 -6.91 -7.61 25.57
CA SER A 4 -6.27 -6.61 24.73
C SER A 4 -6.92 -6.69 23.36
N SER A 5 -7.83 -5.77 23.06
CA SER A 5 -8.48 -5.66 21.75
C SER A 5 -7.42 -5.66 20.66
N SER A 6 -7.47 -6.66 19.77
CA SER A 6 -6.56 -6.73 18.63
C SER A 6 -6.88 -5.58 17.67
N ARG A 7 -5.97 -4.62 17.59
CA ARG A 7 -6.11 -3.44 16.71
C ARG A 7 -5.63 -3.79 15.31
N SER A 8 -6.39 -3.40 14.30
CA SER A 8 -6.02 -3.60 12.89
C SER A 8 -6.16 -2.32 12.10
N ALA A 9 -5.30 -2.15 11.09
CA ALA A 9 -5.29 -1.01 10.19
C ALA A 9 -5.10 -1.47 8.74
N VAL A 10 -5.79 -0.80 7.82
CA VAL A 10 -5.58 -0.95 6.39
C VAL A 10 -5.11 0.38 5.83
N ILE A 11 -3.94 0.36 5.20
CA ILE A 11 -3.34 1.54 4.56
C ILE A 11 -3.54 1.41 3.06
N LEU A 12 -4.35 2.30 2.49
CA LEU A 12 -4.58 2.38 1.05
C LEU A 12 -3.70 3.50 0.49
N THR A 13 -2.76 3.17 -0.39
CA THR A 13 -1.85 4.16 -0.96
C THR A 13 -1.51 3.86 -2.41
N ALA A 14 -1.27 4.92 -3.19
CA ALA A 14 -0.65 4.82 -4.50
C ALA A 14 0.88 4.90 -4.41
N ASP A 15 1.40 5.42 -3.29
CA ASP A 15 2.82 5.69 -3.03
C ASP A 15 3.30 4.76 -1.91
N TYR A 16 3.94 3.68 -2.33
CA TYR A 16 4.63 2.71 -1.46
C TYR A 16 5.82 2.16 -2.24
N PRO A 17 6.90 1.69 -1.58
CA PRO A 17 8.03 1.11 -2.28
C PRO A 17 7.59 0.08 -3.33
N PRO A 18 8.19 0.10 -4.53
CA PRO A 18 9.44 0.76 -4.91
C PRO A 18 9.29 2.21 -5.38
N ILE A 19 8.10 2.81 -5.30
CA ILE A 19 7.96 4.24 -5.62
C ILE A 19 8.78 5.05 -4.62
N GLU A 20 9.64 5.92 -5.14
CA GLU A 20 10.44 6.84 -4.32
C GLU A 20 9.70 8.17 -4.14
N GLY A 21 9.80 8.75 -2.94
CA GLY A 21 9.21 10.06 -2.63
C GLY A 21 8.77 10.19 -1.19
N GLY A 22 8.48 11.41 -0.75
CA GLY A 22 8.12 11.71 0.64
C GLY A 22 6.86 10.95 1.11
N ILE A 23 5.85 10.81 0.25
CA ILE A 23 4.62 10.08 0.59
C ILE A 23 4.91 8.59 0.80
N SER A 24 5.70 7.99 -0.09
CA SER A 24 6.13 6.59 0.04
C SER A 24 6.91 6.34 1.33
N THR A 25 7.84 7.24 1.67
CA THR A 25 8.59 7.18 2.94
C THR A 25 7.68 7.28 4.16
N VAL A 26 6.72 8.19 4.16
CA VAL A 26 5.75 8.33 5.26
C VAL A 26 4.87 7.08 5.37
N ALA A 27 4.34 6.58 4.26
CA ALA A 27 3.50 5.39 4.25
C ALA A 27 4.26 4.17 4.79
N LEU A 28 5.52 3.98 4.40
CA LEU A 28 6.39 2.93 4.91
C LEU A 28 6.63 3.07 6.42
N ASN A 29 7.02 4.27 6.87
CA ASN A 29 7.30 4.51 8.29
C ASN A 29 6.04 4.31 9.14
N VAL A 30 4.90 4.87 8.76
CA VAL A 30 3.64 4.69 9.49
C VAL A 30 3.24 3.22 9.58
N THR A 31 3.39 2.47 8.48
CA THR A 31 3.14 1.02 8.45
C THR A 31 3.98 0.28 9.49
N ARG A 32 5.29 0.55 9.50
CA ARG A 32 6.26 -0.10 10.41
C ARG A 32 6.01 0.29 11.86
N GLU A 33 5.76 1.57 12.15
CA GLU A 33 5.48 2.04 13.50
C GLU A 33 4.17 1.47 14.06
N LEU A 34 3.12 1.34 13.23
CA LEU A 34 1.88 0.68 13.65
C LEU A 34 2.09 -0.81 13.95
N ALA A 35 2.84 -1.51 13.10
CA ALA A 35 3.18 -2.91 13.34
C ALA A 35 4.01 -3.08 14.63
N ALA A 36 5.00 -2.20 14.86
CA ALA A 36 5.79 -2.16 16.08
C ALA A 36 4.94 -1.88 17.33
N ALA A 37 3.89 -1.07 17.20
CA ALA A 37 2.91 -0.81 18.26
C ALA A 37 1.90 -1.96 18.49
N GLY A 38 2.08 -3.10 17.81
CA GLY A 38 1.27 -4.31 17.97
C GLY A 38 -0.04 -4.31 17.16
N TRP A 39 -0.17 -3.44 16.15
CA TRP A 39 -1.31 -3.49 15.23
C TRP A 39 -1.10 -4.58 14.17
N LYS A 40 -2.20 -5.22 13.75
CA LYS A 40 -2.22 -6.01 12.52
C LYS A 40 -2.40 -5.06 11.33
N VAL A 41 -1.35 -4.87 10.54
CA VAL A 41 -1.35 -3.90 9.44
C VAL A 41 -1.42 -4.61 8.08
N THR A 42 -2.29 -4.12 7.22
CA THR A 42 -2.34 -4.49 5.79
C THR A 42 -2.13 -3.26 4.94
N VAL A 43 -1.19 -3.31 3.99
CA VAL A 43 -0.96 -2.27 3.01
C VAL A 43 -1.55 -2.72 1.67
N VAL A 44 -2.35 -1.87 1.03
CA VAL A 44 -2.83 -2.07 -0.34
C VAL A 44 -2.17 -1.02 -1.22
N ALA A 45 -1.31 -1.48 -2.13
CA ALA A 45 -0.48 -0.61 -2.97
C ALA A 45 -0.36 -1.14 -4.41
N PRO A 46 0.08 -0.33 -5.39
CA PRO A 46 0.26 -0.79 -6.75
C PRO A 46 1.33 -1.88 -6.87
N HIS A 47 1.10 -2.78 -7.84
CA HIS A 47 2.07 -3.79 -8.26
C HIS A 47 3.14 -3.21 -9.20
N PHE A 48 4.40 -3.44 -8.90
CA PHE A 48 5.57 -3.30 -9.79
C PHE A 48 6.38 -4.61 -9.82
N PRO A 49 7.16 -4.88 -10.87
CA PRO A 49 8.06 -6.05 -10.90
C PRO A 49 9.17 -5.96 -9.83
N GLY A 50 9.52 -7.10 -9.20
CA GLY A 50 10.70 -7.22 -8.32
C GLY A 50 10.49 -6.79 -6.87
N MET A 51 9.25 -6.69 -6.41
CA MET A 51 8.92 -6.22 -5.05
C MET A 51 8.77 -7.36 -4.04
N GLU A 52 8.74 -8.61 -4.49
CA GLU A 52 8.35 -9.76 -3.68
C GLU A 52 9.29 -9.98 -2.49
N GLU A 53 10.57 -9.68 -2.67
CA GLU A 53 11.56 -9.75 -1.59
C GLU A 53 11.33 -8.66 -0.54
N PHE A 54 11.10 -7.43 -0.99
CA PHE A 54 10.76 -6.32 -0.11
C PHE A 54 9.47 -6.61 0.68
N ASP A 55 8.41 -7.03 -0.01
CA ASP A 55 7.11 -7.32 0.60
C ASP A 55 7.18 -8.44 1.66
N ARG A 56 8.05 -9.44 1.46
CA ARG A 56 8.30 -10.50 2.46
C ARG A 56 9.10 -10.02 3.67
N ALA A 57 9.92 -8.99 3.53
CA ALA A 57 10.73 -8.44 4.60
C ALA A 57 9.94 -7.49 5.50
N GLU A 58 8.80 -6.98 5.05
CA GLU A 58 7.98 -6.06 5.82
C GLU A 58 7.20 -6.75 6.96
N PRO A 59 7.01 -6.07 8.10
CA PRO A 59 6.21 -6.59 9.20
C PRO A 59 4.69 -6.54 8.92
N ALA A 60 4.28 -5.80 7.88
CA ALA A 60 2.89 -5.70 7.45
C ALA A 60 2.59 -6.63 6.28
N GLN A 61 1.32 -7.07 6.17
CA GLN A 61 0.87 -7.79 4.98
C GLN A 61 0.73 -6.79 3.82
N VAL A 62 1.50 -6.97 2.76
CA VAL A 62 1.40 -6.14 1.55
C VAL A 62 0.56 -6.85 0.49
N VAL A 63 -0.48 -6.16 0.01
CA VAL A 63 -1.38 -6.61 -1.05
C VAL A 63 -1.20 -5.70 -2.26
N ARG A 64 -0.79 -6.28 -3.38
CA ARG A 64 -0.44 -5.54 -4.59
C ARG A 64 -1.54 -5.60 -5.64
N PHE A 65 -2.12 -4.45 -6.00
CA PHE A 65 -3.13 -4.38 -7.06
C PHE A 65 -2.51 -4.03 -8.42
N ARG A 66 -3.07 -4.59 -9.50
CA ARG A 66 -2.60 -4.36 -10.88
C ARG A 66 -3.39 -3.22 -11.54
N GLY A 67 -2.92 -2.80 -12.72
CA GLY A 67 -3.63 -1.82 -13.55
C GLY A 67 -3.37 -0.36 -13.19
N TYR A 68 -2.50 -0.06 -12.22
CA TYR A 68 -2.16 1.32 -11.86
C TYR A 68 -1.61 2.13 -13.05
N GLY A 69 -0.77 1.51 -13.89
CA GLY A 69 -0.26 2.11 -15.13
C GLY A 69 -1.31 2.36 -16.22
N LEU A 70 -2.55 1.87 -16.07
CA LEU A 70 -3.65 2.11 -17.01
C LEU A 70 -4.35 3.45 -16.77
N GLY A 71 -3.81 4.31 -15.89
CA GLY A 71 -4.30 5.66 -15.63
C GLY A 71 -4.70 6.46 -16.89
N PRO A 72 -3.91 6.44 -17.98
CA PRO A 72 -4.28 7.13 -19.22
C PRO A 72 -5.60 6.65 -19.84
N LEU A 73 -6.01 5.40 -19.66
CA LEU A 73 -7.29 4.89 -20.20
C LEU A 73 -8.52 5.58 -19.57
N ARG A 74 -8.35 6.31 -18.46
CA ARG A 74 -9.42 7.14 -17.89
C ARG A 74 -9.90 8.24 -18.82
N VAL A 75 -9.13 8.60 -19.86
CA VAL A 75 -9.55 9.61 -20.85
C VAL A 75 -10.47 9.05 -21.92
N VAL A 76 -10.54 7.72 -22.08
CA VAL A 76 -11.33 7.07 -23.14
C VAL A 76 -12.82 7.42 -23.05
N PRO A 77 -13.49 7.39 -21.88
CA PRO A 77 -14.89 7.81 -21.77
C PRO A 77 -15.13 9.29 -22.16
N MET A 78 -14.11 10.15 -22.01
CA MET A 78 -14.20 11.56 -22.41
C MET A 78 -14.09 11.73 -23.93
N ALA A 79 -13.33 10.86 -24.60
CA ALA A 79 -13.15 10.86 -26.06
C ALA A 79 -14.31 10.21 -26.84
N ILE A 80 -15.13 9.37 -26.20
CA ILE A 80 -16.28 8.70 -26.85
C ILE A 80 -17.55 9.59 -26.85
N ARG A 81 -17.54 10.69 -26.11
CA ARG A 81 -18.68 11.64 -26.02
C ARG A 81 -18.57 12.85 -26.97
N SER A 82 -17.55 12.92 -27.83
CA SER A 82 -17.34 13.98 -28.82
C SER A 82 -17.76 13.54 -30.22
#